data_AF-A0A1U9K0N6-F1
#
_entry.id   AF-A0A1U9K0N6-F1
#
_cell.length_a   1.000
_cell.length_b   1.000
_cell.length_c   1.000
_cell.angle_alpha   90.00
_cell.angle_beta   90.00
_cell.angle_gamma   90.00
#
_symmetry.space_group_name_H-M   'P 1'
#
loop_
_entity.id
_entity.type
_entity.pdbx_description
1 polymer ?
#
loop_
_entity_poly.entity_id
_entity_poly.type
_entity_poly.pdbx_seq_one_letter_code
_entity_poly.pdbx_strand_id
1 'polypeptide(L)'
;MSGQLQQRQVDRFFYPPHNTQRHHWHYTDTFDYDANHRLRKHHLPEGGALYYEWKGSTLHRIYWQNTAGQRRLVAQAVAGGLAYGNGLLRLEVSTPRFHWLSHTHPDALWWQQLLVKNPHGLISAQRLHAPAHSTPAPVHRGFSYNAQHQIHRDETTFLQWHADGSLSSSSVMPSPKIQRDASGLATQYQDQSRHYILRYNPMRRLDVVLEHNKTVQKNSYNSASFRVYTQHYPQALQQFFLYHEKKLVAEFTAPFEAKLPVHAAHPISRRYIYWHDQPVGLIDYDLAPTGELLVMHSDHLGAVHTISDQKQQLRWAAQYDTFGRLQSSQGDLNLHLRRAGQYYDLATGWHVNGVRTYLPQQGHYLEPDPLGPSPFSQLYGYANQQPLNHTDPWGLVLFAFDGTRYDERTGGVIHQLHTQATEPSFYVGGPGQADELTWDAMVAYSADRLVQQQWQNLLNYLNSIPPATTPIPIDIIGFSRGQH
;
A
#
# COMPACT_ATOMS: atom_id res chain seq x y z
N MET A 1 -3.33 -25.68 -17.96
CA MET A 1 -2.52 -25.79 -16.73
C MET A 1 -2.60 -24.44 -16.03
N SER A 2 -3.24 -24.37 -14.86
CA SER A 2 -3.48 -23.11 -14.13
C SER A 2 -2.17 -22.58 -13.53
N GLY A 3 -1.77 -21.35 -13.89
CA GLY A 3 -0.53 -20.69 -13.46
C GLY A 3 -0.51 -20.23 -12.00
N GLN A 4 -0.98 -21.07 -11.07
CA GLN A 4 -1.01 -20.73 -9.64
C GLN A 4 0.36 -20.91 -9.01
N LEU A 5 0.76 -19.96 -8.17
CA LEU A 5 2.01 -20.05 -7.40
C LEU A 5 1.87 -21.12 -6.32
N GLN A 6 2.40 -22.32 -6.54
CA GLN A 6 2.38 -23.42 -5.56
C GLN A 6 3.53 -23.34 -4.55
N GLN A 7 4.68 -22.85 -4.99
CA GLN A 7 5.87 -22.73 -4.19
C GLN A 7 6.67 -21.52 -4.67
N ARG A 8 7.24 -20.80 -3.72
CA ARG A 8 8.24 -19.77 -4.00
C ARG A 8 9.49 -20.08 -3.21
N GLN A 9 10.59 -20.19 -3.94
CA GLN A 9 11.93 -20.26 -3.40
C GLN A 9 12.59 -18.91 -3.64
N VAL A 10 13.19 -18.36 -2.60
CA VAL A 10 13.90 -17.08 -2.72
C VAL A 10 15.32 -17.27 -2.26
N ASP A 11 16.21 -17.09 -3.22
CA ASP A 11 17.65 -17.07 -3.04
C ASP A 11 18.14 -15.64 -3.18
N ARG A 12 18.67 -15.09 -2.09
CA ARG A 12 19.26 -13.76 -2.08
C ARG A 12 20.71 -13.85 -1.76
N PHE A 13 21.48 -13.13 -2.54
CA PHE A 13 22.90 -13.01 -2.30
C PHE A 13 23.29 -11.57 -2.16
N PHE A 14 24.10 -11.29 -1.14
CA PHE A 14 24.53 -9.94 -0.84
C PHE A 14 25.88 -9.97 -0.15
N TYR A 15 26.54 -8.82 -0.18
CA TYR A 15 27.79 -8.59 0.53
C TYR A 15 27.47 -7.82 1.81
N PRO A 16 27.72 -8.40 3.00
CA PRO A 16 27.62 -7.64 4.24
C PRO A 16 28.57 -6.44 4.22
N PRO A 17 28.24 -5.37 4.95
CA PRO A 17 28.99 -4.09 4.99
C PRO A 17 30.51 -4.19 5.20
N HIS A 18 30.98 -5.25 5.86
CA HIS A 18 32.38 -5.45 6.25
C HIS A 18 32.91 -6.83 5.85
N ASN A 19 32.23 -7.54 4.95
CA ASN A 19 32.61 -8.89 4.56
C ASN A 19 32.73 -8.99 3.03
N THR A 20 33.88 -9.46 2.56
CA THR A 20 34.11 -9.76 1.14
C THR A 20 33.48 -11.08 0.72
N GLN A 21 33.07 -11.92 1.68
CA GLN A 21 32.30 -13.12 1.41
C GLN A 21 30.83 -12.77 1.18
N ARG A 22 30.31 -13.30 0.08
CA ARG A 22 28.90 -13.24 -0.29
C ARG A 22 28.09 -14.15 0.64
N HIS A 23 27.09 -13.60 1.30
CA HIS A 23 26.14 -14.36 2.11
C HIS A 23 25.00 -14.83 1.21
N HIS A 24 24.49 -16.03 1.48
CA HIS A 24 23.33 -16.60 0.82
C HIS A 24 22.20 -16.72 1.84
N TRP A 25 21.15 -15.95 1.63
CA TRP A 25 19.93 -16.02 2.41
C TRP A 25 18.85 -16.71 1.57
N HIS A 26 18.34 -17.81 2.09
CA HIS A 26 17.36 -18.66 1.41
C HIS A 26 16.12 -18.84 2.29
N TYR A 27 14.95 -18.82 1.67
CA TYR A 27 13.73 -19.37 2.26
C TYR A 27 12.79 -19.92 1.20
N THR A 28 11.89 -20.79 1.65
CA THR A 28 10.85 -21.39 0.82
C THR A 28 9.50 -21.23 1.52
N ASP A 29 8.48 -20.86 0.75
CA ASP A 29 7.10 -20.93 1.18
C ASP A 29 6.23 -21.64 0.14
N THR A 30 5.16 -22.28 0.60
CA THR A 30 4.26 -23.07 -0.25
C THR A 30 2.81 -22.69 -0.04
N PHE A 31 2.01 -22.90 -1.07
CA PHE A 31 0.64 -22.42 -1.16
C PHE A 31 -0.26 -23.56 -1.64
N ASP A 32 -1.27 -23.89 -0.85
CA ASP A 32 -2.29 -24.86 -1.20
C ASP A 32 -3.55 -24.11 -1.61
N TYR A 33 -4.15 -24.53 -2.72
CA TYR A 33 -5.40 -23.97 -3.23
C TYR A 33 -6.52 -25.01 -3.14
N ASP A 34 -7.76 -24.55 -3.06
CA ASP A 34 -8.92 -25.42 -3.18
C ASP A 34 -9.31 -25.70 -4.64
N ALA A 35 -10.36 -26.49 -4.84
CA ALA A 35 -10.86 -26.87 -6.17
C ALA A 35 -11.33 -25.68 -7.02
N ASN A 36 -11.61 -24.52 -6.40
CA ASN A 36 -12.00 -23.29 -7.08
C ASN A 36 -10.80 -22.34 -7.23
N HIS A 37 -9.57 -22.84 -7.11
CA HIS A 37 -8.36 -22.05 -7.29
C HIS A 37 -8.18 -20.93 -6.25
N ARG A 38 -8.83 -21.01 -5.09
CA ARG A 38 -8.67 -20.02 -4.01
C ARG A 38 -7.61 -20.48 -3.03
N LEU A 39 -6.77 -19.56 -2.56
CA LEU A 39 -5.72 -19.85 -1.58
C LEU A 39 -6.37 -20.39 -0.30
N ARG A 40 -6.06 -21.62 0.10
CA ARG A 40 -6.59 -22.27 1.30
C ARG A 40 -5.58 -22.27 2.44
N LYS A 41 -4.30 -22.43 2.11
CA LYS A 41 -3.22 -22.50 3.10
C LYS A 41 -1.95 -21.89 2.53
N HIS A 42 -1.26 -21.07 3.32
CA HIS A 42 0.08 -20.58 3.06
C HIS A 42 0.99 -21.12 4.16
N HIS A 43 1.90 -22.03 3.80
CA HIS A 43 2.91 -22.55 4.73
C HIS A 43 4.05 -21.54 4.79
N LEU A 44 4.33 -21.07 6.00
CA LEU A 44 5.20 -19.92 6.20
C LEU A 44 6.69 -20.35 6.23
N PRO A 45 7.60 -19.55 5.66
CA PRO A 45 9.03 -19.85 5.65
C PRO A 45 9.68 -19.86 7.04
N GLU A 46 9.08 -19.18 8.00
CA GLU A 46 9.47 -19.18 9.42
C GLU A 46 8.77 -20.27 10.25
N GLY A 47 8.01 -21.16 9.60
CA GLY A 47 7.25 -22.22 10.22
C GLY A 47 5.83 -21.81 10.63
N GLY A 48 4.96 -22.82 10.80
CA GLY A 48 3.52 -22.60 10.95
C GLY A 48 2.81 -22.36 9.61
N ALA A 49 1.59 -21.85 9.65
CA ALA A 49 0.79 -21.60 8.45
C ALA A 49 -0.32 -20.56 8.67
N LEU A 50 -0.69 -19.88 7.59
CA LEU A 50 -1.95 -19.15 7.48
C LEU A 50 -2.99 -20.02 6.78
N TYR A 51 -4.21 -20.04 7.31
CA TYR A 51 -5.35 -20.74 6.75
C TYR A 51 -6.42 -19.75 6.34
N TYR A 52 -6.99 -19.95 5.16
CA TYR A 52 -7.99 -19.09 4.56
C TYR A 52 -9.26 -19.92 4.32
N GLU A 53 -10.35 -19.52 4.94
CA GLU A 53 -11.67 -20.12 4.75
C GLU A 53 -12.53 -19.22 3.88
N TRP A 54 -13.17 -19.80 2.86
CA TRP A 54 -13.98 -19.08 1.89
C TRP A 54 -15.45 -19.49 1.97
N LYS A 55 -16.36 -18.55 1.75
CA LYS A 55 -17.81 -18.78 1.59
C LYS A 55 -18.23 -18.22 0.23
N GLY A 56 -18.44 -19.11 -0.76
CA GLY A 56 -18.53 -18.67 -2.15
C GLY A 56 -17.22 -17.99 -2.59
N SER A 57 -17.28 -16.95 -3.40
CA SER A 57 -16.07 -16.20 -3.81
C SER A 57 -15.46 -15.32 -2.71
N THR A 58 -16.11 -15.21 -1.55
CA THR A 58 -15.71 -14.26 -0.49
C THR A 58 -14.85 -14.94 0.58
N LEU A 59 -13.74 -14.28 0.94
CA LEU A 59 -12.94 -14.69 2.09
C LEU A 59 -13.77 -14.52 3.36
N HIS A 60 -13.85 -15.57 4.18
CA HIS A 60 -14.68 -15.60 5.38
C HIS A 60 -13.85 -15.58 6.66
N ARG A 61 -12.72 -16.28 6.72
CA ARG A 61 -11.81 -16.26 7.89
C ARG A 61 -10.35 -16.41 7.50
N ILE A 62 -9.49 -15.83 8.33
CA ILE A 62 -8.05 -16.11 8.35
C ILE A 62 -7.68 -16.65 9.73
N TYR A 63 -6.97 -17.78 9.77
CA TYR A 63 -6.34 -18.29 10.99
C TYR A 63 -4.83 -18.33 10.83
N TRP A 64 -4.14 -18.12 11.94
CA TRP A 64 -2.72 -18.41 12.05
C TRP A 64 -2.50 -19.63 12.93
N GLN A 65 -1.64 -20.53 12.48
CA GLN A 65 -1.15 -21.66 13.26
C GLN A 65 0.36 -21.50 13.47
N ASN A 66 0.80 -21.49 14.73
CA ASN A 66 2.22 -21.40 15.05
C ASN A 66 2.94 -22.75 14.88
N THR A 67 4.26 -22.74 15.10
CA THR A 67 5.12 -23.94 15.02
C THR A 67 4.78 -25.01 16.06
N ALA A 68 4.15 -24.63 17.18
CA ALA A 68 3.64 -25.56 18.19
C ALA A 68 2.26 -26.16 17.83
N GLY A 69 1.69 -25.81 16.67
CA GLY A 69 0.40 -26.31 16.21
C GLY A 69 -0.82 -25.59 16.80
N GLN A 70 -0.62 -24.56 17.62
CA GLN A 70 -1.71 -23.76 18.18
C GLN A 70 -2.31 -22.87 17.09
N ARG A 71 -3.62 -23.00 16.86
CA ARG A 71 -4.35 -22.19 15.88
C ARG A 71 -5.13 -21.07 16.58
N ARG A 72 -5.01 -19.85 16.05
CA ARG A 72 -5.72 -18.65 16.50
C ARG A 72 -6.43 -17.99 15.32
N LEU A 73 -7.63 -17.47 15.56
CA LEU A 73 -8.31 -16.61 14.59
C LEU A 73 -7.51 -15.32 14.45
N VAL A 74 -7.36 -14.83 13.22
CA VAL A 74 -6.78 -13.50 12.94
C VAL A 74 -7.91 -12.51 12.70
N ALA A 75 -8.77 -12.82 11.74
CA ALA A 75 -9.93 -12.02 11.38
C ALA A 75 -11.03 -12.87 10.73
N GLN A 76 -12.27 -12.42 10.83
CA GLN A 76 -13.45 -13.03 10.24
C GLN A 76 -14.39 -11.96 9.69
N ALA A 77 -15.01 -12.23 8.54
CA ALA A 77 -16.08 -11.42 7.99
C ALA A 77 -17.33 -11.46 8.87
N VAL A 78 -17.91 -10.28 9.14
CA VAL A 78 -19.20 -10.10 9.82
C VAL A 78 -20.06 -9.11 9.05
N ALA A 79 -21.34 -9.01 9.39
CA ALA A 79 -22.21 -8.00 8.80
C ALA A 79 -21.67 -6.59 9.12
N GLY A 80 -21.42 -5.79 8.08
CA GLY A 80 -20.92 -4.41 8.23
C GLY A 80 -19.43 -4.27 8.55
N GLY A 81 -18.63 -5.36 8.50
CA GLY A 81 -17.18 -5.25 8.63
C GLY A 81 -16.45 -6.53 9.02
N LEU A 82 -15.50 -6.42 9.96
CA LEU A 82 -14.59 -7.49 10.36
C LEU A 82 -14.57 -7.69 11.87
N ALA A 83 -14.58 -8.93 12.32
CA ALA A 83 -14.28 -9.31 13.70
C ALA A 83 -12.83 -9.81 13.79
N TYR A 84 -12.05 -9.25 14.69
CA TYR A 84 -10.67 -9.67 14.94
C TYR A 84 -10.61 -10.85 15.92
N GLY A 85 -9.52 -11.60 15.87
CA GLY A 85 -9.28 -12.76 16.72
C GLY A 85 -9.31 -12.49 18.23
N ASN A 86 -9.06 -11.24 18.64
CA ASN A 86 -9.13 -10.82 20.04
C ASN A 86 -10.51 -10.28 20.46
N GLY A 87 -11.53 -10.35 19.59
CA GLY A 87 -12.91 -9.97 19.89
C GLY A 87 -13.28 -8.52 19.55
N LEU A 88 -12.34 -7.68 19.13
CA LEU A 88 -12.66 -6.34 18.61
C LEU A 88 -13.36 -6.42 17.26
N LEU A 89 -14.23 -5.46 16.99
CA LEU A 89 -14.97 -5.32 15.74
C LEU A 89 -14.51 -4.06 15.01
N ARG A 90 -14.24 -4.19 13.71
CA ARG A 90 -14.12 -3.09 12.76
C ARG A 90 -15.46 -2.93 12.05
N LEU A 91 -16.13 -1.81 12.26
CA LEU A 91 -17.39 -1.48 11.60
C LEU A 91 -17.22 -0.23 10.76
N GLU A 92 -17.76 -0.25 9.54
CA GLU A 92 -17.58 0.82 8.57
C GLU A 92 -18.90 1.15 7.88
N VAL A 93 -19.17 2.45 7.74
CA VAL A 93 -20.33 2.97 7.02
C VAL A 93 -19.87 4.12 6.15
N SER A 94 -20.07 3.97 4.83
CA SER A 94 -19.73 5.00 3.85
C SER A 94 -20.99 5.49 3.15
N THR A 95 -21.11 6.81 3.06
CA THR A 95 -22.17 7.50 2.32
C THR A 95 -21.53 8.57 1.42
N PRO A 96 -22.32 9.22 0.54
CA PRO A 96 -21.85 10.38 -0.22
C PRO A 96 -21.44 11.56 0.67
N ARG A 97 -21.98 11.68 1.90
CA ARG A 97 -21.75 12.82 2.79
C ARG A 97 -20.71 12.58 3.87
N PHE A 98 -20.53 11.32 4.28
CA PHE A 98 -19.57 10.98 5.32
C PHE A 98 -19.07 9.55 5.17
N HIS A 99 -17.94 9.29 5.80
CA HIS A 99 -17.40 7.96 6.03
C HIS A 99 -17.11 7.82 7.52
N TRP A 100 -17.69 6.80 8.14
CA TRP A 100 -17.50 6.50 9.55
C TRP A 100 -16.89 5.12 9.69
N LEU A 101 -15.84 5.03 10.49
CA LEU A 101 -15.11 3.82 10.80
C LEU A 101 -14.90 3.74 12.30
N SER A 102 -15.13 2.58 12.89
CA SER A 102 -14.85 2.33 14.31
C SER A 102 -14.19 0.97 14.53
N HIS A 103 -13.32 0.95 15.54
CA HIS A 103 -12.82 -0.25 16.19
C HIS A 103 -13.44 -0.26 17.59
N THR A 104 -14.19 -1.31 17.92
CA THR A 104 -14.98 -1.36 19.15
C THR A 104 -15.00 -2.75 19.76
N HIS A 105 -15.05 -2.79 21.08
CA HIS A 105 -15.60 -3.91 21.84
C HIS A 105 -17.12 -3.72 21.94
N PRO A 106 -17.93 -4.77 22.19
CA PRO A 106 -19.35 -4.60 22.53
C PRO A 106 -19.61 -3.56 23.62
N ASP A 107 -18.71 -3.44 24.60
CA ASP A 107 -18.91 -2.58 25.78
C ASP A 107 -18.08 -1.29 25.77
N ALA A 108 -17.15 -1.12 24.82
CA ALA A 108 -16.21 0.00 24.84
C ALA A 108 -15.70 0.38 23.44
N LEU A 109 -15.72 1.68 23.15
CA LEU A 109 -15.09 2.25 21.97
C LEU A 109 -13.57 2.28 22.14
N TRP A 110 -12.86 1.72 21.16
CA TRP A 110 -11.39 1.75 21.12
C TRP A 110 -10.85 2.92 20.31
N TRP A 111 -11.42 3.08 19.11
CA TRP A 111 -11.01 4.08 18.14
C TRP A 111 -12.16 4.34 17.18
N GLN A 112 -12.38 5.58 16.79
CA GLN A 112 -13.27 5.93 15.69
C GLN A 112 -12.74 7.10 14.89
N GLN A 113 -13.16 7.12 13.63
CA GLN A 113 -12.92 8.18 12.68
C GLN A 113 -14.21 8.48 11.94
N LEU A 114 -14.59 9.76 11.96
CA LEU A 114 -15.65 10.31 11.13
C LEU A 114 -15.04 11.30 10.14
N LEU A 115 -15.25 11.06 8.87
CA LEU A 115 -14.82 11.92 7.77
C LEU A 115 -16.06 12.52 7.14
N VAL A 116 -16.12 13.85 7.06
CA VAL A 116 -17.20 14.56 6.38
C VAL A 116 -16.71 14.94 4.99
N LYS A 117 -17.53 14.67 3.97
CA LYS A 117 -17.25 14.96 2.57
C LYS A 117 -17.97 16.24 2.14
N ASN A 118 -17.32 17.04 1.31
CA ASN A 118 -17.92 18.18 0.63
C ASN A 118 -18.77 17.70 -0.57
N PRO A 119 -19.49 18.59 -1.28
CA PRO A 119 -20.30 18.21 -2.45
C PRO A 119 -19.52 17.56 -3.61
N HIS A 120 -18.20 17.74 -3.67
CA HIS A 120 -17.31 17.10 -4.65
C HIS A 120 -16.76 15.75 -4.18
N GLY A 121 -17.22 15.24 -3.01
CA GLY A 121 -16.79 13.97 -2.45
C GLY A 121 -15.45 14.01 -1.70
N LEU A 122 -14.82 15.18 -1.56
CA LEU A 122 -13.53 15.34 -0.87
C LEU A 122 -13.73 15.52 0.63
N ILE A 123 -12.86 14.93 1.44
CA ILE A 123 -12.89 15.04 2.91
C ILE A 123 -12.61 16.49 3.36
N SER A 124 -13.65 17.19 3.81
CA SER A 124 -13.54 18.56 4.31
C SER A 124 -13.35 18.65 5.82
N ALA A 125 -13.66 17.59 6.56
CA ALA A 125 -13.41 17.54 7.99
C ALA A 125 -13.18 16.12 8.48
N GLN A 126 -12.40 15.99 9.54
CA GLN A 126 -12.15 14.74 10.24
C GLN A 126 -12.38 14.93 11.73
N ARG A 127 -13.04 13.96 12.35
CA ARG A 127 -13.11 13.78 13.80
C ARG A 127 -12.49 12.43 14.13
N LEU A 128 -11.43 12.44 14.92
CA LEU A 128 -10.76 11.25 15.43
C LEU A 128 -11.01 11.16 16.93
N HIS A 129 -11.40 10.00 17.43
CA HIS A 129 -11.54 9.78 18.87
C HIS A 129 -11.02 8.40 19.21
N ALA A 130 -10.03 8.34 20.10
CA ALA A 130 -9.37 7.10 20.46
C ALA A 130 -9.25 6.98 21.98
N PRO A 131 -10.33 6.59 22.68
CA PRO A 131 -10.35 6.49 24.14
C PRO A 131 -9.28 5.59 24.73
N ALA A 132 -8.83 4.59 23.97
CA ALA A 132 -7.75 3.69 24.37
C ALA A 132 -6.35 4.37 24.34
N HIS A 133 -6.20 5.56 23.73
CA HIS A 133 -4.95 6.33 23.72
C HIS A 133 -4.80 7.19 24.99
N SER A 134 -3.57 7.58 25.33
CA SER A 134 -3.31 8.55 26.42
C SER A 134 -3.73 9.99 26.09
N THR A 135 -4.15 10.22 24.84
CA THR A 135 -4.77 11.46 24.35
C THR A 135 -6.26 11.22 24.10
N PRO A 136 -7.09 11.19 25.17
CA PRO A 136 -8.48 10.76 25.09
C PRO A 136 -9.41 11.80 24.44
N ALA A 137 -8.97 13.05 24.27
CA ALA A 137 -9.80 14.11 23.71
C ALA A 137 -10.00 13.91 22.19
N PRO A 138 -11.23 14.00 21.68
CA PRO A 138 -11.48 14.00 20.24
C PRO A 138 -10.67 15.10 19.53
N VAL A 139 -9.99 14.72 18.44
CA VAL A 139 -9.26 15.66 17.57
C VAL A 139 -10.16 16.01 16.39
N HIS A 140 -10.28 17.31 16.13
CA HIS A 140 -11.10 17.85 15.04
C HIS A 140 -10.21 18.60 14.07
N ARG A 141 -10.28 18.22 12.80
CA ARG A 141 -9.46 18.79 11.74
C ARG A 141 -10.35 19.24 10.58
N GLY A 142 -10.03 20.39 10.01
CA GLY A 142 -10.74 20.96 8.86
C GLY A 142 -9.81 21.10 7.67
N PHE A 143 -10.30 20.76 6.49
CA PHE A 143 -9.53 20.78 5.25
C PHE A 143 -10.27 21.54 4.17
N SER A 144 -9.53 22.26 3.33
CA SER A 144 -10.07 22.87 2.12
C SER A 144 -9.16 22.68 0.92
N TYR A 145 -9.76 22.74 -0.25
CA TYR A 145 -9.15 22.37 -1.52
C TYR A 145 -9.21 23.55 -2.50
N ASN A 146 -8.22 23.64 -3.38
CA ASN A 146 -8.23 24.61 -4.48
C ASN A 146 -9.14 24.15 -5.64
N ALA A 147 -9.20 24.95 -6.72
CA ALA A 147 -10.00 24.63 -7.90
C ALA A 147 -9.56 23.37 -8.65
N GLN A 148 -8.32 22.90 -8.43
CA GLN A 148 -7.78 21.65 -8.95
C GLN A 148 -7.98 20.48 -7.98
N HIS A 149 -8.80 20.66 -6.93
CA HIS A 149 -9.05 19.69 -5.88
C HIS A 149 -7.79 19.25 -5.09
N GLN A 150 -6.74 20.05 -5.10
CA GLN A 150 -5.55 19.82 -4.27
C GLN A 150 -5.77 20.41 -2.89
N ILE A 151 -5.34 19.72 -1.84
CA ILE A 151 -5.46 20.26 -0.48
C ILE A 151 -4.64 21.54 -0.34
N HIS A 152 -5.28 22.68 -0.07
CA HIS A 152 -4.57 23.97 0.06
C HIS A 152 -4.50 24.47 1.50
N ARG A 153 -5.22 23.80 2.41
CA ARG A 153 -5.33 24.17 3.80
C ARG A 153 -5.64 22.95 4.63
N ASP A 154 -4.87 22.83 5.69
CA ASP A 154 -5.02 21.84 6.74
C ASP A 154 -5.01 22.57 8.08
N GLU A 155 -6.20 22.77 8.66
CA GLU A 155 -6.46 23.60 9.83
C GLU A 155 -5.92 25.04 9.67
N THR A 156 -4.75 25.33 10.23
CA THR A 156 -4.06 26.63 10.15
C THR A 156 -2.90 26.62 9.16
N THR A 157 -2.53 25.48 8.61
CA THR A 157 -1.43 25.32 7.66
C THR A 157 -1.94 25.57 6.25
N PHE A 158 -1.36 26.56 5.57
CA PHE A 158 -1.59 26.80 4.14
C PHE A 158 -0.56 26.06 3.31
N LEU A 159 -0.99 25.56 2.16
CA LEU A 159 -0.20 24.74 1.25
C LEU A 159 -0.38 25.26 -0.18
N GLN A 160 0.71 25.36 -0.92
CA GLN A 160 0.70 25.67 -2.35
C GLN A 160 1.48 24.62 -3.11
N TRP A 161 0.97 24.26 -4.29
CA TRP A 161 1.53 23.19 -5.11
C TRP A 161 1.99 23.73 -6.46
N HIS A 162 3.09 23.18 -6.95
CA HIS A 162 3.50 23.32 -8.34
C HIS A 162 2.62 22.44 -9.24
N ALA A 163 2.62 22.73 -10.54
CA ALA A 163 1.87 21.94 -11.53
C ALA A 163 2.35 20.48 -11.62
N ASP A 164 3.62 20.24 -11.32
CA ASP A 164 4.21 18.90 -11.26
C ASP A 164 3.82 18.09 -10.00
N GLY A 165 3.00 18.67 -9.12
CA GLY A 165 2.51 18.08 -7.88
C GLY A 165 3.48 18.16 -6.70
N SER A 166 4.64 18.81 -6.86
CA SER A 166 5.54 19.10 -5.75
C SER A 166 5.01 20.26 -4.89
N LEU A 167 5.43 20.31 -3.62
CA LEU A 167 4.99 21.33 -2.68
C LEU A 167 5.85 22.56 -2.91
N SER A 168 5.20 23.66 -3.24
CA SER A 168 5.88 24.93 -3.48
C SER A 168 6.20 25.64 -2.17
N SER A 169 5.19 25.83 -1.34
CA SER A 169 5.32 26.51 -0.06
C SER A 169 4.33 26.00 0.98
N SER A 170 4.71 26.14 2.25
CA SER A 170 3.84 25.93 3.40
C SER A 170 4.01 27.07 4.41
N SER A 171 2.94 27.43 5.10
CA SER A 171 2.99 28.47 6.14
C SER A 171 3.72 28.04 7.42
N VAL A 172 4.00 26.74 7.58
CA VAL A 172 4.62 26.18 8.79
C VAL A 172 5.86 25.35 8.48
N MET A 173 5.92 24.72 7.29
CA MET A 173 7.04 23.85 6.92
C MET A 173 7.94 24.51 5.88
N PRO A 174 9.25 24.67 6.16
CA PRO A 174 10.18 25.12 5.14
C PRO A 174 10.32 24.03 4.06
N SER A 175 10.24 24.44 2.79
CA SER A 175 10.49 23.55 1.66
C SER A 175 11.99 23.21 1.57
N PRO A 176 12.36 21.94 1.43
CA PRO A 176 13.75 21.54 1.23
C PRO A 176 14.23 22.00 -0.15
N LYS A 177 15.54 22.21 -0.28
CA LYS A 177 16.18 22.40 -1.58
C LYS A 177 16.49 21.02 -2.16
N ILE A 178 15.87 20.70 -3.30
CA ILE A 178 16.08 19.44 -4.02
C ILE A 178 16.74 19.77 -5.35
N GLN A 179 18.00 19.40 -5.53
CA GLN A 179 18.68 19.51 -6.82
C GLN A 179 18.46 18.24 -7.62
N ARG A 180 18.19 18.38 -8.92
CA ARG A 180 17.85 17.26 -9.81
C ARG A 180 18.77 17.24 -11.02
N ASP A 181 19.01 16.05 -11.56
CA ASP A 181 19.66 15.88 -12.86
C ASP A 181 18.69 16.13 -14.03
N ALA A 182 19.20 16.07 -15.27
CA ALA A 182 18.41 16.30 -16.49
C ALA A 182 17.27 15.28 -16.68
N SER A 183 17.30 14.14 -15.99
CA SER A 183 16.25 13.13 -16.04
C SER A 183 15.21 13.29 -14.91
N GLY A 184 15.35 14.34 -14.09
CA GLY A 184 14.47 14.65 -12.98
C GLY A 184 14.76 13.91 -11.68
N LEU A 185 15.79 13.07 -11.61
CA LEU A 185 16.18 12.37 -10.37
C LEU A 185 16.87 13.33 -9.41
N ALA A 186 16.49 13.30 -8.13
CA ALA A 186 17.08 14.18 -7.12
C ALA A 186 18.51 13.74 -6.78
N THR A 187 19.52 14.56 -7.04
CA THR A 187 20.94 14.28 -6.76
C THR A 187 21.40 14.85 -5.42
N GLN A 188 20.74 15.90 -4.93
CA GLN A 188 20.96 16.45 -3.60
C GLN A 188 19.64 16.84 -2.94
N TYR A 189 19.57 16.67 -1.63
CA TYR A 189 18.46 17.10 -0.79
C TYR A 189 19.02 17.89 0.40
N GLN A 190 18.45 19.05 0.71
CA GLN A 190 18.86 19.85 1.85
C GLN A 190 17.63 20.45 2.57
N ASP A 191 17.48 20.15 3.85
CA ASP A 191 16.57 20.86 4.75
C ASP A 191 17.32 21.56 5.88
N GLN A 192 16.62 22.04 6.90
CA GLN A 192 17.23 22.75 8.04
C GLN A 192 18.20 21.89 8.87
N SER A 193 18.06 20.56 8.79
CA SER A 193 18.78 19.59 9.62
C SER A 193 19.72 18.68 8.85
N ARG A 194 19.43 18.40 7.58
CA ARG A 194 20.06 17.33 6.80
C ARG A 194 20.53 17.83 5.45
N HIS A 195 21.64 17.29 4.99
CA HIS A 195 22.14 17.49 3.63
C HIS A 195 22.61 16.14 3.05
N TYR A 196 21.85 15.66 2.07
CA TYR A 196 22.09 14.38 1.43
C TYR A 196 22.58 14.52 0.00
N ILE A 197 23.52 13.67 -0.37
CA ILE A 197 23.86 13.33 -1.75
C ILE A 197 23.20 11.99 -2.06
N LEU A 198 22.48 11.93 -3.17
CA LEU A 198 21.64 10.82 -3.55
C LEU A 198 22.19 10.18 -4.83
N ARG A 199 22.29 8.85 -4.84
CA ARG A 199 22.74 8.08 -6.01
C ARG A 199 21.69 7.03 -6.36
N TYR A 200 21.49 6.82 -7.65
CA TYR A 200 20.50 5.87 -8.18
C TYR A 200 21.20 4.76 -8.95
N ASN A 201 20.59 3.58 -8.93
CA ASN A 201 21.00 2.46 -9.77
C ASN A 201 20.46 2.61 -11.21
N PRO A 202 20.84 1.73 -12.15
CA PRO A 202 20.34 1.77 -13.53
C PRO A 202 18.81 1.62 -13.68
N MET A 203 18.12 1.07 -12.68
CA MET A 203 16.65 1.00 -12.63
C MET A 203 16.02 2.30 -12.12
N ARG A 204 16.79 3.38 -11.98
CA ARG A 204 16.35 4.69 -11.47
C ARG A 204 15.80 4.63 -10.03
N ARG A 205 16.32 3.69 -9.22
CA ARG A 205 15.95 3.55 -7.80
C ARG A 205 17.05 4.06 -6.87
N LEU A 206 16.64 4.74 -5.80
CA LEU A 206 17.54 5.32 -4.81
C LEU A 206 18.42 4.23 -4.19
N ASP A 207 19.68 4.19 -4.58
CA ASP A 207 20.62 3.12 -4.27
C ASP A 207 21.44 3.47 -3.04
N VAL A 208 22.05 4.66 -3.02
CA VAL A 208 22.92 5.10 -1.93
C VAL A 208 22.54 6.51 -1.50
N VAL A 209 22.42 6.71 -0.19
CA VAL A 209 22.30 8.03 0.43
C VAL A 209 23.59 8.32 1.20
N LEU A 210 24.17 9.48 0.95
CA LEU A 210 25.33 9.97 1.68
C LEU A 210 24.99 11.24 2.44
N GLU A 211 25.51 11.36 3.65
CA GLU A 211 25.50 12.58 4.46
C GLU A 211 26.95 12.90 4.86
N HIS A 212 27.40 14.14 4.65
CA HIS A 212 28.81 14.52 4.85
C HIS A 212 29.81 13.58 4.16
N ASN A 213 29.50 13.16 2.92
CA ASN A 213 30.25 12.17 2.13
C ASN A 213 30.40 10.77 2.75
N LYS A 214 29.68 10.47 3.83
CA LYS A 214 29.59 9.14 4.44
C LYS A 214 28.29 8.49 4.02
N THR A 215 28.33 7.21 3.65
CA THR A 215 27.11 6.44 3.42
C THR A 215 26.29 6.38 4.70
N VAL A 216 25.02 6.76 4.63
CA VAL A 216 24.02 6.56 5.69
C VAL A 216 23.03 5.45 5.32
N GLN A 217 22.89 5.17 4.02
CA GLN A 217 21.98 4.15 3.52
C GLN A 217 22.49 3.50 2.23
N LYS A 218 22.32 2.18 2.10
CA LYS A 218 22.44 1.44 0.83
C LYS A 218 21.25 0.52 0.64
N ASN A 219 20.67 0.50 -0.55
CA ASN A 219 19.46 -0.25 -0.87
C ASN A 219 19.74 -1.32 -1.92
N SER A 220 18.88 -2.33 -1.98
CA SER A 220 18.82 -3.25 -3.13
C SER A 220 17.38 -3.59 -3.47
N TYR A 221 17.14 -3.82 -4.75
CA TYR A 221 15.80 -3.95 -5.32
C TYR A 221 15.67 -5.26 -6.10
N ASN A 222 14.47 -5.81 -6.15
CA ASN A 222 14.16 -6.91 -7.08
C ASN A 222 13.85 -6.38 -8.49
N SER A 223 13.64 -7.28 -9.44
CA SER A 223 13.31 -6.94 -10.83
C SER A 223 12.01 -6.16 -10.99
N ALA A 224 11.09 -6.26 -10.03
CA ALA A 224 9.85 -5.50 -9.99
C ALA A 224 10.01 -4.14 -9.29
N SER A 225 11.23 -3.69 -9.03
CA SER A 225 11.52 -2.43 -8.33
C SER A 225 10.92 -2.38 -6.92
N PHE A 226 10.83 -3.46 -6.17
CA PHE A 226 10.55 -3.38 -4.73
C PHE A 226 11.86 -3.47 -3.95
N ARG A 227 12.02 -2.62 -2.92
CA ARG A 227 13.20 -2.65 -2.06
C ARG A 227 13.19 -3.94 -1.25
N VAL A 228 14.17 -4.80 -1.47
CA VAL A 228 14.28 -6.13 -0.83
C VAL A 228 15.34 -6.19 0.25
N TYR A 229 16.26 -5.23 0.28
CA TYR A 229 17.33 -5.15 1.28
C TYR A 229 17.75 -3.69 1.49
N THR A 230 18.10 -3.34 2.73
CA THR A 230 18.68 -2.04 3.07
C THR A 230 19.70 -2.18 4.18
N GLN A 231 20.73 -1.35 4.13
CA GLN A 231 21.78 -1.19 5.14
C GLN A 231 21.71 0.24 5.67
N HIS A 232 21.69 0.40 6.99
CA HIS A 232 21.61 1.69 7.67
C HIS A 232 22.88 1.96 8.48
N TYR A 233 23.46 3.14 8.29
CA TYR A 233 24.65 3.62 8.96
C TYR A 233 24.36 4.97 9.62
N PRO A 234 24.90 5.25 10.82
CA PRO A 234 25.87 4.45 11.57
C PRO A 234 25.26 3.37 12.47
N GLN A 235 23.93 3.17 12.43
CA GLN A 235 23.22 2.24 13.32
C GLN A 235 23.67 0.77 13.18
N ALA A 236 24.38 0.45 12.10
CA ALA A 236 24.86 -0.89 11.78
C ALA A 236 23.72 -1.92 11.70
N LEU A 237 22.58 -1.50 11.13
CA LEU A 237 21.38 -2.32 10.98
C LEU A 237 21.14 -2.67 9.52
N GLN A 238 20.79 -3.92 9.28
CA GLN A 238 20.34 -4.42 7.98
C GLN A 238 18.89 -4.89 8.08
N GLN A 239 18.12 -4.61 7.04
CA GLN A 239 16.73 -5.05 6.95
C GLN A 239 16.46 -5.72 5.62
N PHE A 240 15.66 -6.77 5.67
CA PHE A 240 15.22 -7.54 4.53
C PHE A 240 13.72 -7.52 4.43
N PHE A 241 13.21 -7.40 3.21
CA PHE A 241 11.79 -7.24 2.94
C PHE A 241 11.28 -8.36 2.04
N LEU A 242 10.12 -8.90 2.40
CA LEU A 242 9.44 -9.92 1.63
C LEU A 242 8.10 -9.41 1.13
N TYR A 243 7.91 -9.51 -0.19
CA TYR A 243 6.67 -9.10 -0.83
C TYR A 243 5.89 -10.30 -1.35
N HIS A 244 4.57 -10.25 -1.25
CA HIS A 244 3.65 -11.16 -1.92
C HIS A 244 2.52 -10.32 -2.50
N GLU A 245 2.16 -10.55 -3.77
CA GLU A 245 1.15 -9.73 -4.46
C GLU A 245 1.39 -8.22 -4.32
N LYS A 246 2.67 -7.79 -4.46
CA LYS A 246 3.12 -6.40 -4.30
C LYS A 246 2.95 -5.78 -2.90
N LYS A 247 2.55 -6.56 -1.88
CA LYS A 247 2.44 -6.12 -0.48
C LYS A 247 3.64 -6.59 0.33
N LEU A 248 4.13 -5.76 1.24
CA LEU A 248 5.13 -6.16 2.21
C LEU A 248 4.49 -7.13 3.22
N VAL A 249 4.80 -8.42 3.14
CA VAL A 249 4.19 -9.45 4.00
C VAL A 249 5.10 -9.89 5.14
N ALA A 250 6.40 -9.65 5.05
CA ALA A 250 7.31 -9.93 6.15
C ALA A 250 8.59 -9.10 6.06
N GLU A 251 9.23 -8.94 7.21
CA GLU A 251 10.53 -8.31 7.33
C GLU A 251 11.44 -9.05 8.31
N PHE A 252 12.73 -8.88 8.12
CA PHE A 252 13.76 -9.35 9.03
C PHE A 252 14.74 -8.23 9.28
N THR A 253 15.00 -7.93 10.54
CA THR A 253 15.96 -6.90 10.94
C THR A 253 17.04 -7.54 11.79
N ALA A 254 18.30 -7.21 11.49
CA ALA A 254 19.44 -7.72 12.24
C ALA A 254 20.56 -6.68 12.28
N PRO A 255 21.44 -6.72 13.28
CA PRO A 255 22.68 -5.97 13.21
C PRO A 255 23.63 -6.56 12.15
N PHE A 256 24.65 -5.81 11.73
CA PHE A 256 25.58 -6.24 10.67
C PHE A 256 26.42 -7.46 11.03
N GLU A 257 26.74 -7.64 12.31
CA GLU A 257 27.52 -8.77 12.83
C GLU A 257 26.68 -10.05 13.01
N ALA A 258 25.36 -9.98 12.86
CA ALA A 258 24.51 -11.15 12.99
C ALA A 258 24.88 -12.20 11.93
N LYS A 259 24.98 -13.46 12.37
CA LYS A 259 25.08 -14.60 11.45
C LYS A 259 23.73 -14.79 10.77
N LEU A 260 23.62 -14.29 9.54
CA LEU A 260 22.42 -14.42 8.71
C LEU A 260 22.25 -15.89 8.28
N PRO A 261 21.01 -16.40 8.16
CA PRO A 261 20.78 -17.78 7.77
C PRO A 261 21.39 -18.05 6.38
N VAL A 262 22.34 -18.97 6.23
CA VAL A 262 22.10 -20.41 6.02
C VAL A 262 21.47 -21.18 7.21
N HIS A 263 21.63 -20.73 8.47
CA HIS A 263 21.19 -21.46 9.69
C HIS A 263 20.40 -20.68 10.78
N ALA A 264 19.98 -19.43 10.60
CA ALA A 264 19.08 -18.83 11.58
C ALA A 264 17.70 -19.51 11.56
N ALA A 265 17.22 -19.91 12.73
CA ALA A 265 15.96 -20.62 12.90
C ALA A 265 14.72 -19.78 12.52
N HIS A 266 14.86 -18.45 12.42
CA HIS A 266 13.77 -17.52 12.13
C HIS A 266 14.24 -16.47 11.11
N PRO A 267 14.03 -16.68 9.80
CA PRO A 267 14.44 -15.73 8.76
C PRO A 267 13.56 -14.47 8.74
N ILE A 268 12.60 -14.34 9.65
CA ILE A 268 11.59 -13.28 9.70
C ILE A 268 11.45 -12.84 11.15
N SER A 269 11.59 -11.53 11.38
CA SER A 269 11.30 -10.91 12.68
C SER A 269 9.81 -10.63 12.80
N ARG A 270 9.18 -10.21 11.70
CA ARG A 270 7.77 -9.79 11.68
C ARG A 270 7.05 -10.21 10.42
N ARG A 271 5.82 -10.70 10.57
CA ARG A 271 4.89 -10.98 9.46
C ARG A 271 3.64 -10.13 9.55
N TYR A 272 3.30 -9.50 8.44
CA TYR A 272 2.07 -8.75 8.25
C TYR A 272 1.01 -9.64 7.59
N ILE A 273 -0.17 -9.71 8.19
CA ILE A 273 -1.32 -10.47 7.68
C ILE A 273 -2.35 -9.47 7.19
N TYR A 274 -2.81 -9.65 5.95
CA TYR A 274 -3.74 -8.75 5.29
C TYR A 274 -5.11 -9.41 5.09
N TRP A 275 -6.15 -8.62 5.30
CA TRP A 275 -7.48 -8.87 4.78
C TRP A 275 -7.66 -8.03 3.52
N HIS A 276 -7.56 -8.65 2.36
CA HIS A 276 -7.37 -7.96 1.08
C HIS A 276 -6.16 -7.01 1.16
N ASP A 277 -6.36 -5.69 1.15
CA ASP A 277 -5.29 -4.68 1.22
C ASP A 277 -5.09 -4.09 2.63
N GLN A 278 -5.94 -4.48 3.59
CA GLN A 278 -5.92 -3.94 4.95
C GLN A 278 -5.06 -4.81 5.88
N PRO A 279 -4.05 -4.27 6.57
CA PRO A 279 -3.32 -5.03 7.57
C PRO A 279 -4.24 -5.29 8.78
N VAL A 280 -4.39 -6.56 9.13
CA VAL A 280 -5.29 -7.03 10.21
C VAL A 280 -4.55 -7.80 11.31
N GLY A 281 -3.33 -8.27 11.04
CA GLY A 281 -2.53 -8.99 12.03
C GLY A 281 -1.04 -8.78 11.84
N LEU A 282 -0.32 -8.83 12.95
CA LEU A 282 1.14 -8.83 13.01
C LEU A 282 1.56 -10.05 13.82
N ILE A 283 2.42 -10.89 13.26
CA ILE A 283 3.14 -11.90 14.06
C ILE A 283 4.52 -11.33 14.33
N ASP A 284 4.86 -11.14 15.60
CA ASP A 284 6.17 -10.65 16.04
C ASP A 284 6.94 -11.78 16.71
N TYR A 285 8.06 -12.17 16.11
CA TYR A 285 8.93 -13.26 16.58
C TYR A 285 10.01 -12.77 17.54
N ASP A 286 10.21 -11.45 17.65
CA ASP A 286 11.12 -10.87 18.64
C ASP A 286 10.47 -10.88 20.05
N LEU A 287 9.14 -10.87 20.11
CA LEU A 287 8.38 -11.00 21.37
C LEU A 287 8.30 -12.45 21.88
N ALA A 288 8.21 -13.42 20.98
CA ALA A 288 8.16 -14.84 21.33
C ALA A 288 8.76 -15.71 20.20
N PRO A 289 9.60 -16.73 20.52
CA PRO A 289 10.21 -17.58 19.49
C PRO A 289 9.20 -18.35 18.61
N THR A 290 8.00 -18.62 19.12
CA THR A 290 6.92 -19.26 18.34
C THR A 290 5.98 -18.24 17.66
N GLY A 291 6.32 -16.96 17.74
CA GLY A 291 5.52 -15.82 17.29
C GLY A 291 4.49 -15.37 18.33
N GLU A 292 4.32 -14.06 18.46
CA GLU A 292 3.17 -13.46 19.13
C GLU A 292 2.23 -12.83 18.09
N LEU A 293 0.98 -13.31 18.02
CA LEU A 293 -0.06 -12.70 17.17
C LEU A 293 -0.65 -11.48 17.85
N LEU A 294 -0.48 -10.34 17.21
CA LEU A 294 -1.04 -9.05 17.53
C LEU A 294 -2.07 -8.66 16.47
N VAL A 295 -3.02 -7.81 16.85
CA VAL A 295 -4.09 -7.33 15.98
C VAL A 295 -3.79 -5.91 15.55
N MET A 296 -3.84 -5.65 14.24
CA MET A 296 -3.60 -4.34 13.65
C MET A 296 -4.93 -3.69 13.28
N HIS A 297 -5.11 -2.44 13.71
CA HIS A 297 -6.30 -1.64 13.48
C HIS A 297 -5.94 -0.43 12.64
N SER A 298 -6.60 -0.30 11.48
CA SER A 298 -6.22 0.66 10.45
C SER A 298 -7.35 1.62 10.12
N ASP A 299 -7.01 2.83 9.69
CA ASP A 299 -8.00 3.77 9.18
C ASP A 299 -8.55 3.37 7.80
N HIS A 300 -9.37 4.24 7.23
CA HIS A 300 -9.97 4.05 5.90
C HIS A 300 -8.95 3.99 4.74
N LEU A 301 -7.70 4.43 4.95
CA LEU A 301 -6.61 4.38 3.96
C LEU A 301 -5.65 3.21 4.23
N GLY A 302 -5.95 2.38 5.23
CA GLY A 302 -5.10 1.27 5.64
C GLY A 302 -3.85 1.67 6.43
N ALA A 303 -3.80 2.91 6.96
CA ALA A 303 -2.76 3.30 7.90
C ALA A 303 -3.09 2.74 9.28
N VAL A 304 -2.16 1.97 9.86
CA VAL A 304 -2.34 1.36 11.18
C VAL A 304 -2.27 2.44 12.24
N HIS A 305 -3.33 2.61 13.03
CA HIS A 305 -3.36 3.58 14.13
C HIS A 305 -3.15 2.93 15.49
N THR A 306 -3.58 1.68 15.67
CA THR A 306 -3.37 0.95 16.93
C THR A 306 -3.02 -0.51 16.70
N ILE A 307 -2.24 -1.07 17.61
CA ILE A 307 -2.00 -2.51 17.73
C ILE A 307 -2.42 -2.95 19.12
N SER A 308 -3.14 -4.07 19.19
CA SER A 308 -3.53 -4.70 20.45
C SER A 308 -3.09 -6.14 20.51
N ASP A 309 -2.83 -6.65 21.72
CA ASP A 309 -2.62 -8.07 21.93
C ASP A 309 -3.94 -8.87 21.95
N GLN A 310 -3.83 -10.17 22.23
CA GLN A 310 -4.98 -11.08 22.33
C GLN A 310 -5.87 -10.82 23.57
N LYS A 311 -5.36 -10.10 24.57
CA LYS A 311 -6.08 -9.67 25.78
C LYS A 311 -6.64 -8.25 25.64
N GLN A 312 -6.64 -7.70 24.42
CA GLN A 312 -7.05 -6.33 24.15
C GLN A 312 -6.26 -5.32 24.99
N GLN A 313 -4.95 -5.53 25.18
CA GLN A 313 -4.06 -4.50 25.71
C GLN A 313 -3.46 -3.72 24.57
N LEU A 314 -3.42 -2.39 24.68
CA LEU A 314 -2.78 -1.54 23.69
C LEU A 314 -1.25 -1.77 23.72
N ARG A 315 -0.70 -2.19 22.59
CA ARG A 315 0.74 -2.43 22.41
C ARG A 315 1.42 -1.33 21.61
N TRP A 316 0.66 -0.67 20.74
CA TRP A 316 1.15 0.47 19.99
C TRP A 316 0.01 1.37 19.54
N ALA A 317 0.29 2.67 19.48
CA ALA A 317 -0.64 3.67 18.97
C ALA A 317 0.12 4.78 18.24
N ALA A 318 -0.47 5.32 17.18
CA ALA A 318 0.11 6.38 16.36
C ALA A 318 -0.86 7.53 16.07
N GLN A 319 -0.29 8.73 16.02
CA GLN A 319 -0.91 9.92 15.44
C GLN A 319 -0.12 10.30 14.18
N TYR A 320 -0.83 10.46 13.07
CA TYR A 320 -0.26 10.87 11.80
C TYR A 320 -0.74 12.28 11.43
N ASP A 321 0.11 13.03 10.71
CA ASP A 321 -0.36 14.21 9.99
C ASP A 321 -1.09 13.84 8.69
N THR A 322 -1.59 14.86 8.00
CA THR A 322 -2.34 14.73 6.74
C THR A 322 -1.58 13.99 5.64
N PHE A 323 -0.26 14.07 5.65
CA PHE A 323 0.61 13.43 4.66
C PHE A 323 1.11 12.06 5.11
N GLY A 324 0.69 11.57 6.28
CA GLY A 324 1.05 10.25 6.80
C GLY A 324 2.36 10.22 7.60
N ARG A 325 2.95 11.38 7.93
CA ARG A 325 4.11 11.44 8.82
C ARG A 325 3.67 11.12 10.24
N LEU A 326 4.42 10.26 10.91
CA LEU A 326 4.20 9.97 12.33
C LEU A 326 4.56 11.20 13.17
N GLN A 327 3.59 11.77 13.88
CA GLN A 327 3.77 12.90 14.80
C GLN A 327 4.14 12.41 16.20
N SER A 328 3.45 11.38 16.67
CA SER A 328 3.68 10.78 17.96
C SER A 328 3.29 9.30 17.93
N SER A 329 3.95 8.51 18.77
CA SER A 329 3.57 7.13 19.04
C SER A 329 3.74 6.80 20.51
N GLN A 330 2.98 5.82 20.98
CA GLN A 330 3.05 5.29 22.34
C GLN A 330 2.93 3.77 22.34
N GLY A 331 3.27 3.14 23.47
CA GLY A 331 3.26 1.68 23.63
C GLY A 331 4.65 1.11 23.74
N ASP A 332 4.74 -0.22 23.72
CA ASP A 332 5.99 -0.99 23.90
C ASP A 332 6.54 -1.55 22.58
N LEU A 333 5.84 -1.34 21.47
CA LEU A 333 6.30 -1.73 20.13
C LEU A 333 6.73 -0.52 19.30
N ASN A 334 7.50 -0.81 18.25
CA ASN A 334 7.81 0.14 17.18
C ASN A 334 7.32 -0.43 15.85
N LEU A 335 6.47 0.29 15.13
CA LEU A 335 6.00 -0.10 13.80
C LEU A 335 6.60 0.81 12.74
N HIS A 336 7.14 0.24 11.66
CA HIS A 336 7.67 0.99 10.51
C HIS A 336 6.76 0.94 9.28
N LEU A 337 5.79 0.03 9.23
CA LEU A 337 4.70 0.09 8.25
C LEU A 337 3.94 1.43 8.41
N ARG A 338 3.59 2.05 7.28
CA ARG A 338 2.87 3.33 7.23
C ARG A 338 1.55 3.12 6.48
N ARG A 339 1.16 4.04 5.59
CA ARG A 339 0.01 3.87 4.70
C ARG A 339 0.21 2.70 3.74
N ALA A 340 -0.83 2.31 3.01
CA ALA A 340 -0.75 1.30 1.97
C ALA A 340 0.46 1.54 1.05
N GLY A 341 1.33 0.52 0.94
CA GLY A 341 2.56 0.57 0.14
C GLY A 341 3.78 1.21 0.80
N GLN A 342 3.59 1.94 1.91
CA GLN A 342 4.62 2.78 2.52
C GLN A 342 5.32 2.09 3.70
N TYR A 343 6.64 2.21 3.73
CA TYR A 343 7.51 1.76 4.81
C TYR A 343 8.49 2.84 5.23
N TYR A 344 8.56 3.13 6.53
CA TYR A 344 9.44 4.15 7.10
C TYR A 344 10.91 3.76 6.99
N ASP A 345 11.72 4.67 6.47
CA ASP A 345 13.16 4.52 6.39
C ASP A 345 13.87 5.13 7.59
N LEU A 346 14.66 4.31 8.29
CA LEU A 346 15.34 4.72 9.53
C LEU A 346 16.42 5.80 9.32
N ALA A 347 17.15 5.74 8.21
CA ALA A 347 18.27 6.64 7.95
C ALA A 347 17.78 8.03 7.53
N THR A 348 16.79 8.07 6.63
CA THR A 348 16.34 9.32 5.98
C THR A 348 15.07 9.90 6.57
N GLY A 349 14.29 9.12 7.33
CA GLY A 349 12.95 9.52 7.79
C GLY A 349 11.89 9.57 6.69
N TRP A 350 12.27 9.26 5.45
CA TRP A 350 11.37 9.19 4.30
C TRP A 350 10.60 7.88 4.30
N HIS A 351 9.67 7.72 3.37
CA HIS A 351 8.92 6.48 3.23
C HIS A 351 9.25 5.85 1.88
N VAL A 352 9.70 4.60 1.87
CA VAL A 352 9.72 3.85 0.62
C VAL A 352 8.29 3.45 0.30
N ASN A 353 7.79 3.88 -0.85
CA ASN A 353 6.45 3.60 -1.32
C ASN A 353 6.50 2.88 -2.66
N GLY A 354 6.41 1.55 -2.62
CA GLY A 354 6.60 0.70 -3.79
C GLY A 354 7.87 1.06 -4.58
N VAL A 355 7.67 1.66 -5.76
CA VAL A 355 8.75 2.00 -6.69
C VAL A 355 9.29 3.43 -6.56
N ARG A 356 8.77 4.24 -5.62
CA ARG A 356 9.25 5.61 -5.35
C ARG A 356 9.56 5.83 -3.87
N THR A 357 10.23 6.93 -3.57
CA THR A 357 10.53 7.45 -2.25
C THR A 357 9.61 8.63 -1.99
N TYR A 358 8.76 8.52 -0.98
CA TYR A 358 7.81 9.53 -0.56
C TYR A 358 8.39 10.38 0.58
N LEU A 359 8.26 11.70 0.44
CA LEU A 359 8.68 12.68 1.43
C LEU A 359 7.45 13.09 2.27
N PRO A 360 7.19 12.45 3.42
CA PRO A 360 5.96 12.71 4.19
C PRO A 360 5.88 14.15 4.72
N GLN A 361 7.03 14.82 4.91
CA GLN A 361 7.05 16.24 5.31
C GLN A 361 6.60 17.18 4.19
N GLN A 362 6.70 16.76 2.93
CA GLN A 362 6.37 17.58 1.75
C GLN A 362 5.12 17.11 1.02
N GLY A 363 4.61 15.91 1.32
CA GLY A 363 3.41 15.38 0.68
C GLY A 363 3.58 14.99 -0.79
N HIS A 364 4.82 14.70 -1.23
CA HIS A 364 5.12 14.34 -2.62
C HIS A 364 6.26 13.32 -2.72
N TYR A 365 6.50 12.80 -3.93
CA TYR A 365 7.61 11.91 -4.24
C TYR A 365 8.91 12.64 -4.52
N LEU A 366 10.01 11.97 -4.16
CA LEU A 366 11.36 12.40 -4.48
C LEU A 366 11.69 12.11 -5.94
N GLU A 367 11.32 10.95 -6.48
CA GLU A 367 11.54 10.57 -7.87
C GLU A 367 10.36 10.96 -8.77
N PRO A 368 10.62 11.26 -10.06
CA PRO A 368 9.56 11.43 -11.04
C PRO A 368 8.79 10.13 -11.21
N ASP A 369 7.52 10.23 -11.59
CA ASP A 369 6.68 9.09 -11.96
C ASP A 369 7.38 8.20 -13.02
N PRO A 370 7.60 6.90 -12.73
CA PRO A 370 8.19 5.98 -13.70
C PRO A 370 7.38 5.82 -14.99
N LEU A 371 6.08 6.11 -14.98
CA LEU A 371 5.24 6.10 -16.19
C LEU A 371 5.52 7.31 -17.11
N GLY A 372 6.26 8.30 -16.62
CA GLY A 372 6.61 9.49 -17.38
C GLY A 372 5.53 10.59 -17.34
N PRO A 373 5.83 11.75 -17.93
CA PRO A 373 4.88 12.86 -17.98
C PRO A 373 3.73 12.51 -18.92
N SER A 374 2.50 12.62 -18.42
CA SER A 374 1.28 12.67 -19.22
C SER A 374 0.56 13.98 -18.93
N PRO A 375 -0.37 14.44 -19.80
CA PRO A 375 -1.07 15.71 -19.60
C PRO A 375 -1.84 15.80 -18.27
N PHE A 376 -2.09 14.64 -17.63
CA PHE A 376 -2.85 14.52 -16.38
C PHE A 376 -2.02 13.94 -15.24
N SER A 377 -0.74 13.57 -15.46
CA SER A 377 0.13 13.08 -14.39
C SER A 377 0.92 14.21 -13.76
N GLN A 378 0.97 14.17 -12.43
CA GLN A 378 1.84 15.03 -11.65
C GLN A 378 3.14 14.29 -11.41
N LEU A 379 4.21 14.78 -12.02
CA LEU A 379 5.50 14.09 -12.06
C LEU A 379 5.98 13.67 -10.66
N TYR A 380 5.77 14.51 -9.64
CA TYR A 380 6.15 14.24 -8.25
C TYR A 380 4.96 14.05 -7.33
N GLY A 381 3.73 14.23 -7.81
CA GLY A 381 2.54 14.24 -6.96
C GLY A 381 2.25 12.91 -6.28
N TYR A 382 1.84 12.97 -5.00
CA TYR A 382 1.24 11.83 -4.30
C TYR A 382 -0.27 11.98 -4.29
N ALA A 383 -0.97 10.98 -4.83
CA ALA A 383 -2.43 10.87 -4.76
C ALA A 383 -3.17 12.16 -5.18
N ASN A 384 -2.69 12.84 -6.23
CA ASN A 384 -3.22 14.13 -6.72
C ASN A 384 -3.30 15.23 -5.63
N GLN A 385 -2.40 15.21 -4.64
CA GLN A 385 -2.45 16.06 -3.44
C GLN A 385 -3.78 15.96 -2.69
N GLN A 386 -4.40 14.78 -2.74
CA GLN A 386 -5.59 14.42 -1.97
C GLN A 386 -5.25 13.26 -1.00
N PRO A 387 -4.24 13.42 -0.13
CA PRO A 387 -3.72 12.34 0.70
C PRO A 387 -4.70 11.84 1.77
N LEU A 388 -5.82 12.54 1.97
CA LEU A 388 -6.92 12.11 2.84
C LEU A 388 -7.91 11.23 2.10
N ASN A 389 -8.09 11.40 0.79
CA ASN A 389 -9.11 10.68 0.02
C ASN A 389 -8.53 9.41 -0.64
N HIS A 390 -7.21 9.40 -0.84
CA HIS A 390 -6.57 8.54 -1.80
C HIS A 390 -5.19 8.06 -1.31
N THR A 391 -4.82 6.85 -1.73
CA THR A 391 -3.49 6.27 -1.55
C THR A 391 -2.90 5.90 -2.90
N ASP A 392 -1.57 5.88 -3.01
CA ASP A 392 -0.86 5.27 -4.14
C ASP A 392 -0.04 4.08 -3.62
N PRO A 393 -0.60 2.85 -3.55
CA PRO A 393 0.05 1.71 -2.91
C PRO A 393 1.33 1.20 -3.60
N TRP A 394 1.56 1.60 -4.85
CA TRP A 394 2.69 1.10 -5.65
C TRP A 394 3.69 2.19 -6.01
N GLY A 395 3.36 3.45 -5.78
CA GLY A 395 4.21 4.55 -6.21
C GLY A 395 4.19 4.73 -7.72
N LEU A 396 3.06 4.51 -8.38
CA LEU A 396 2.94 4.53 -9.86
C LEU A 396 1.89 5.53 -10.37
N VAL A 397 1.52 6.50 -9.53
CA VAL A 397 0.38 7.39 -9.70
C VAL A 397 -0.92 6.61 -9.71
N LEU A 398 -1.76 6.98 -8.75
CA LEU A 398 -3.16 6.64 -8.76
C LEU A 398 -3.77 7.37 -9.97
N PHE A 399 -4.08 6.63 -11.04
CA PHE A 399 -5.27 6.95 -11.81
C PHE A 399 -6.41 6.93 -10.79
N ALA A 400 -6.80 8.10 -10.27
CA ALA A 400 -8.07 8.22 -9.56
C ALA A 400 -9.12 7.70 -10.57
N PHE A 401 -9.70 6.54 -10.26
CA PHE A 401 -10.53 5.73 -11.16
C PHE A 401 -11.91 6.38 -11.42
N ASP A 402 -11.95 7.63 -11.92
CA ASP A 402 -13.16 8.22 -12.50
C ASP A 402 -13.20 8.12 -14.05
N GLY A 403 -12.05 7.87 -14.70
CA GLY A 403 -11.88 7.96 -16.15
C GLY A 403 -12.11 6.68 -16.98
N THR A 404 -12.74 5.63 -16.44
CA THR A 404 -12.96 4.35 -17.17
C THR A 404 -14.19 4.33 -18.08
N ARG A 405 -14.98 5.40 -18.11
CA ARG A 405 -16.07 5.57 -19.07
C ARG A 405 -15.53 6.16 -20.36
N TYR A 406 -15.89 5.58 -21.50
CA TYR A 406 -15.85 6.32 -22.76
C TYR A 406 -16.98 7.35 -22.71
N ASP A 407 -16.61 8.60 -22.50
CA ASP A 407 -17.53 9.72 -22.51
C ASP A 407 -16.89 10.86 -23.32
N GLU A 408 -17.48 11.12 -24.48
CA GLU A 408 -17.03 12.13 -25.43
C GLU A 408 -17.19 13.56 -24.88
N ARG A 409 -18.00 13.76 -23.83
CA ARG A 409 -18.25 15.08 -23.23
C ARG A 409 -17.27 15.44 -22.13
N THR A 410 -16.70 14.45 -21.45
CA THR A 410 -15.75 14.66 -20.33
C THR A 410 -14.30 14.51 -20.75
N GLY A 411 -14.02 13.93 -21.93
CA GLY A 411 -12.66 13.79 -22.44
C GLY A 411 -11.79 12.84 -21.62
N GLY A 412 -12.40 11.84 -20.99
CA GLY A 412 -11.70 10.87 -20.14
C GLY A 412 -10.63 10.04 -20.86
N VAL A 413 -9.75 9.39 -20.10
CA VAL A 413 -8.56 8.66 -20.60
C VAL A 413 -8.90 7.67 -21.72
N ILE A 414 -10.02 6.97 -21.61
CA ILE A 414 -10.48 6.01 -22.61
C ILE A 414 -10.88 6.68 -23.94
N HIS A 415 -11.56 7.83 -23.90
CA HIS A 415 -11.91 8.58 -25.10
C HIS A 415 -10.66 9.14 -25.79
N GLN A 416 -9.67 9.56 -25.02
CA GLN A 416 -8.40 10.05 -25.57
C GLN A 416 -7.56 8.92 -26.19
N LEU A 417 -7.48 7.75 -25.54
CA LEU A 417 -6.83 6.58 -26.12
C LEU A 417 -7.51 6.14 -27.42
N HIS A 418 -8.84 6.18 -27.47
CA HIS A 418 -9.61 5.85 -28.67
C HIS A 418 -9.36 6.85 -29.82
N THR A 419 -9.30 8.16 -29.51
CA THR A 419 -9.07 9.22 -30.51
C THR A 419 -7.61 9.35 -30.96
N GLN A 420 -6.65 8.88 -30.15
CA GLN A 420 -5.22 8.90 -30.48
C GLN A 420 -4.72 7.61 -31.13
N ALA A 421 -5.54 6.56 -31.21
CA ALA A 421 -5.16 5.32 -31.87
C ALA A 421 -4.94 5.54 -33.38
N THR A 422 -3.74 5.20 -33.86
CA THR A 422 -3.40 5.25 -35.29
C THR A 422 -3.95 4.05 -36.07
N GLU A 423 -4.42 3.03 -35.36
CA GLU A 423 -5.06 1.82 -35.87
C GLU A 423 -6.53 1.78 -35.44
N PRO A 424 -7.41 0.99 -36.11
CA PRO A 424 -8.81 0.87 -35.71
C PRO A 424 -8.92 0.41 -34.25
N SER A 425 -9.39 1.32 -33.38
CA SER A 425 -9.63 1.02 -31.97
C SER A 425 -11.12 0.87 -31.72
N PHE A 426 -11.48 -0.05 -30.83
CA PHE A 426 -12.87 -0.31 -30.46
C PHE A 426 -12.98 -0.29 -28.94
N TYR A 427 -13.87 0.56 -28.44
CA TYR A 427 -14.18 0.59 -27.02
C TYR A 427 -15.34 -0.36 -26.70
N VAL A 428 -15.14 -1.22 -25.70
CA VAL A 428 -16.22 -1.98 -25.06
C VAL A 428 -16.35 -1.49 -23.63
N GLY A 429 -17.51 -0.95 -23.29
CA GLY A 429 -17.81 -0.44 -21.96
C GLY A 429 -17.70 -1.50 -20.86
N GLY A 430 -17.01 -1.15 -19.77
CA GLY A 430 -17.16 -1.86 -18.50
C GLY A 430 -18.58 -1.71 -17.93
N PRO A 431 -18.99 -2.54 -16.95
CA PRO A 431 -20.37 -2.65 -16.47
C PRO A 431 -20.78 -1.46 -15.59
N GLY A 432 -20.82 -0.27 -16.18
CA GLY A 432 -21.38 0.93 -15.57
C GLY A 432 -22.59 1.38 -16.36
N GLN A 433 -23.63 0.54 -16.45
CA GLN A 433 -24.92 1.09 -16.84
C GLN A 433 -25.34 2.13 -15.79
N ALA A 434 -25.77 3.27 -16.32
CA ALA A 434 -26.40 4.31 -15.54
C ALA A 434 -27.74 3.78 -15.03
N ASP A 435 -28.02 4.10 -13.77
CA ASP A 435 -29.26 3.86 -13.05
C ASP A 435 -29.25 2.59 -12.17
N GLU A 436 -29.20 2.88 -10.87
CA GLU A 436 -29.29 1.99 -9.71
C GLU A 436 -28.01 1.23 -9.31
N LEU A 437 -27.29 1.85 -8.35
CA LEU A 437 -26.29 1.21 -7.47
C LEU A 437 -26.95 0.06 -6.70
N THR A 438 -26.92 -1.13 -7.28
CA THR A 438 -27.32 -2.37 -6.62
C THR A 438 -26.09 -3.20 -6.25
N TRP A 439 -26.26 -4.05 -5.24
CA TRP A 439 -25.28 -4.89 -4.54
C TRP A 439 -24.23 -5.64 -5.41
N ASP A 440 -24.41 -5.74 -6.71
CA ASP A 440 -23.50 -6.42 -7.64
C ASP A 440 -22.12 -5.72 -7.76
N ALA A 441 -22.06 -4.41 -7.52
CA ALA A 441 -20.82 -3.63 -7.54
C ALA A 441 -19.83 -3.97 -6.39
N MET A 442 -20.31 -4.64 -5.33
CA MET A 442 -19.55 -4.86 -4.09
C MET A 442 -19.16 -6.32 -3.82
N VAL A 443 -19.72 -7.28 -4.56
CA VAL A 443 -19.48 -8.73 -4.30
C VAL A 443 -19.15 -9.57 -5.53
N ALA A 444 -19.14 -8.97 -6.74
CA ALA A 444 -18.70 -9.65 -7.98
C ALA A 444 -19.44 -10.98 -8.25
N TYR A 445 -20.72 -11.07 -7.87
CA TYR A 445 -21.52 -12.30 -8.01
C TYR A 445 -21.80 -12.66 -9.48
N SER A 446 -21.90 -11.66 -10.37
CA SER A 446 -22.08 -11.85 -11.81
C SER A 446 -20.79 -11.82 -12.63
N ALA A 447 -19.61 -11.61 -12.01
CA ALA A 447 -18.35 -11.34 -12.71
C ALA A 447 -17.97 -12.41 -13.75
N ASP A 448 -18.13 -13.69 -13.42
CA ASP A 448 -17.83 -14.78 -14.36
C ASP A 448 -18.82 -14.81 -15.55
N ARG A 449 -20.11 -14.55 -15.29
CA ARG A 449 -21.15 -14.49 -16.34
C ARG A 449 -20.94 -13.27 -17.25
N LEU A 450 -20.48 -12.16 -16.68
CA LEU A 450 -20.20 -10.90 -17.37
C LEU A 450 -18.92 -10.98 -18.21
N VAL A 451 -17.84 -11.58 -17.70
CA VAL A 451 -16.62 -11.84 -18.48
C VAL A 451 -16.92 -12.79 -19.64
N GLN A 452 -17.74 -13.83 -19.41
CA GLN A 452 -18.20 -14.73 -20.48
C GLN A 452 -19.03 -13.99 -21.53
N GLN A 453 -19.93 -13.09 -21.14
CA GLN A 453 -20.73 -12.30 -22.08
C GLN A 453 -19.87 -11.29 -22.87
N GLN A 454 -18.86 -10.68 -22.23
CA GLN A 454 -17.89 -9.79 -22.90
C GLN A 454 -17.03 -10.55 -23.91
N TRP A 455 -16.55 -11.73 -23.52
CA TRP A 455 -15.83 -12.63 -24.41
C TRP A 455 -16.69 -13.04 -25.60
N GLN A 456 -17.96 -13.38 -25.37
CA GLN A 456 -18.88 -13.75 -26.44
C GLN A 456 -19.17 -12.58 -27.40
N ASN A 457 -19.29 -11.35 -26.89
CA ASN A 457 -19.48 -10.16 -27.74
C ASN A 457 -18.26 -9.89 -28.62
N LEU A 458 -17.04 -10.02 -28.07
CA LEU A 458 -15.80 -9.95 -28.85
C LEU A 458 -15.78 -11.00 -29.96
N LEU A 459 -16.08 -12.26 -29.63
CA LEU A 459 -16.14 -13.35 -30.61
C LEU A 459 -17.20 -13.11 -31.69
N ASN A 460 -18.39 -12.65 -31.31
CA ASN A 460 -19.47 -12.33 -32.26
C ASN A 460 -19.05 -11.22 -33.22
N TYR A 461 -18.35 -10.20 -32.72
CA TYR A 461 -17.79 -9.14 -33.55
C TYR A 461 -16.70 -9.65 -34.50
N LEU A 462 -15.73 -10.42 -34.01
CA LEU A 462 -14.69 -11.02 -34.85
C LEU A 462 -15.29 -11.89 -35.97
N ASN A 463 -16.39 -12.60 -35.68
CA ASN A 463 -17.13 -13.38 -36.68
C ASN A 463 -17.92 -12.54 -37.69
N SER A 464 -18.17 -11.25 -37.40
CA SER A 464 -18.81 -10.32 -38.33
C SER A 464 -17.83 -9.68 -39.33
N ILE A 465 -16.53 -9.79 -39.08
CA ILE A 465 -15.47 -9.30 -39.97
C ILE A 465 -15.18 -10.39 -41.02
N PRO A 466 -15.01 -10.03 -42.31
CA PRO A 466 -14.60 -10.99 -43.34
C PRO A 466 -13.30 -11.71 -42.95
N PRO A 467 -13.15 -13.01 -43.25
CA PRO A 467 -11.95 -13.75 -42.91
C PRO A 467 -10.71 -13.08 -43.51
N ALA A 468 -9.77 -12.67 -42.66
CA ALA A 468 -8.51 -12.14 -43.12
C ALA A 468 -7.64 -13.28 -43.66
N THR A 469 -7.02 -13.09 -44.82
CA THR A 469 -6.07 -14.04 -45.44
C THR A 469 -4.70 -14.05 -44.73
N THR A 470 -4.51 -13.15 -43.76
CA THR A 470 -3.28 -12.99 -42.97
C THR A 470 -3.63 -12.86 -41.50
N PRO A 471 -2.87 -13.47 -40.57
CA PRO A 471 -3.09 -13.31 -39.13
C PRO A 471 -3.04 -11.82 -38.73
N ILE A 472 -4.08 -11.34 -38.04
CA ILE A 472 -4.15 -9.98 -37.50
C ILE A 472 -3.86 -10.05 -36.00
N PRO A 473 -2.82 -9.38 -35.48
CA PRO A 473 -2.60 -9.27 -34.05
C PRO A 473 -3.70 -8.41 -33.42
N ILE A 474 -4.23 -8.83 -32.27
CA ILE A 474 -5.23 -8.09 -31.49
C ILE A 474 -4.66 -7.83 -30.11
N ASP A 475 -4.49 -6.56 -29.77
CA ASP A 475 -4.10 -6.13 -28.43
C ASP A 475 -5.35 -5.86 -27.59
N ILE A 476 -5.46 -6.54 -26.43
CA ILE A 476 -6.58 -6.37 -25.50
C ILE A 476 -6.07 -5.65 -24.25
N ILE A 477 -6.60 -4.46 -24.01
CA ILE A 477 -6.29 -3.64 -22.83
C ILE A 477 -7.49 -3.65 -21.89
N GLY A 478 -7.35 -4.30 -20.73
CA GLY A 478 -8.40 -4.41 -19.71
C GLY A 478 -8.19 -3.45 -18.55
N PHE A 479 -9.28 -2.83 -18.07
CA PHE A 479 -9.31 -2.01 -16.86
C PHE A 479 -10.25 -2.64 -15.83
N SER A 480 -9.78 -2.84 -14.60
CA SER A 480 -10.60 -3.35 -13.48
C SER A 480 -10.86 -2.25 -12.46
N ARG A 481 -12.09 -2.17 -11.95
CA ARG A 481 -12.40 -1.41 -10.73
C ARG A 481 -12.12 -2.35 -9.57
N GLY A 482 -11.08 -2.07 -8.79
CA GLY A 482 -11.01 -2.62 -7.43
C GLY A 482 -12.27 -2.17 -6.69
N GLN A 483 -13.03 -3.10 -6.14
CA GLN A 483 -14.30 -2.78 -5.49
C GLN A 483 -14.05 -1.87 -4.29
N HIS A 484 -14.78 -0.75 -4.26
CA HIS A 484 -14.78 0.25 -3.19
C HIS A 484 -15.49 -0.25 -1.93
#